data_AF-A0A1Y1KKX4-F1
#
_entry.id   AF-A0A1Y1KKX4-F1
#
_cell.length_a   1.000
_cell.length_b   1.000
_cell.length_c   1.000
_cell.angle_alpha   90.00
_cell.angle_beta   90.00
_cell.angle_gamma   90.00
#
_symmetry.space_group_name_H-M   'P 1'
#
loop_
_entity.id
_entity.type
_entity.pdbx_description
1 polymer ?
#
loop_
_entity_poly.entity_id
_entity_poly.type
_entity_poly.pdbx_seq_one_letter_code
_entity_poly.pdbx_strand_id
1 'polypeptide(L)'
;AAIWNEDEFTILEQSAADILACVRSKGLDRLLPIKDTLTRIVVGSARVKADVVSADEREGGLRNLLNFGHSIGHAIEAILTPQLLHGEAVAIGMVKEAELARFLGILRPHAVSRLSKCIASYGLPTSLKDKRVMKLTAGKECRIDTLLEKMSVDKKNDGDRKKIVLLSRIGRTFEPKASVVADSDIRTILSASISVTPGMPNGLRVTVTPPGSKSISNRALILAALGSGPCKIKNLLHSDDTEFMLSAIKQLGGASYSWHDAGEILEVTGNGGKLSASREDLYIGNAGTASRFLTTVLALCSSTKGSNSTVLTGNARMKVRPIGPLVDALRQNGAQIEYLEQEKSLPIRVHSTGGFQGGMIELAATVSSQYVSSILMAAP
;
A
#
# COMPACT_ATOMS: atom_id res chain seq x y z
N ALA A 1 -9.68 10.98 -7.67
CA ALA A 1 -10.19 9.64 -7.35
C ALA A 1 -10.54 9.49 -5.86
N ALA A 2 -9.64 9.84 -4.94
CA ALA A 2 -9.81 9.60 -3.49
C ALA A 2 -11.15 10.08 -2.87
N ILE A 3 -11.72 11.19 -3.36
CA ILE A 3 -12.99 11.73 -2.87
C ILE A 3 -14.24 11.23 -3.62
N TRP A 4 -14.10 10.57 -4.78
CA TRP A 4 -15.22 10.39 -5.71
C TRP A 4 -15.35 9.03 -6.40
N ASN A 5 -14.27 8.25 -6.59
CA ASN A 5 -14.34 6.95 -7.26
C ASN A 5 -13.16 6.05 -6.87
N GLU A 6 -13.48 4.85 -6.37
CA GLU A 6 -12.52 3.84 -5.92
C GLU A 6 -11.91 3.03 -7.07
N ASP A 7 -12.65 2.76 -8.15
CA ASP A 7 -12.14 2.05 -9.32
C ASP A 7 -11.07 2.89 -10.03
N GLU A 8 -11.32 4.19 -10.20
CA GLU A 8 -10.32 5.12 -10.73
C GLU A 8 -9.12 5.25 -9.79
N PHE A 9 -9.32 5.12 -8.47
CA PHE A 9 -8.22 5.09 -7.51
C PHE A 9 -7.36 3.83 -7.72
N THR A 10 -8.01 2.68 -7.93
CA THR A 10 -7.34 1.40 -8.21
C THR A 10 -6.49 1.46 -9.47
N ILE A 11 -6.96 2.15 -10.51
CA ILE A 11 -6.20 2.35 -11.75
C ILE A 11 -4.97 3.23 -11.52
N LEU A 12 -5.09 4.29 -10.70
CA LEU A 12 -3.93 5.10 -10.31
C LEU A 12 -2.88 4.26 -9.57
N GLU A 13 -3.31 3.38 -8.66
CA GLU A 13 -2.40 2.49 -7.93
C GLU A 13 -1.63 1.57 -8.88
N GLN A 14 -2.34 0.94 -9.82
CA GLN A 14 -1.75 0.01 -10.80
C GLN A 14 -0.84 0.71 -11.81
N SER A 15 -1.15 1.96 -12.17
CA SER A 15 -0.45 2.68 -13.24
C SER A 15 0.77 3.47 -12.76
N ALA A 16 0.99 3.60 -11.44
CA ALA A 16 1.98 4.51 -10.88
C ALA A 16 3.43 4.22 -11.36
N ALA A 17 3.81 2.94 -11.41
CA ALA A 17 5.15 2.53 -11.80
C ALA A 17 5.45 2.89 -13.28
N ASP A 18 4.54 2.53 -14.19
CA ASP A 18 4.67 2.80 -15.61
C ASP A 18 4.66 4.29 -15.92
N ILE A 19 3.78 5.04 -15.24
CA ILE A 19 3.71 6.50 -15.36
C ILE A 19 5.05 7.11 -14.93
N LEU A 20 5.57 6.76 -13.76
CA LEU A 20 6.84 7.33 -13.30
C LEU A 20 8.03 6.94 -14.16
N ALA A 21 8.07 5.72 -14.69
CA ALA A 21 9.11 5.28 -15.60
C ALA A 21 9.13 6.14 -16.88
N CYS A 22 7.96 6.34 -17.50
CA CYS A 22 7.80 7.17 -18.70
C CYS A 22 8.02 8.67 -18.41
N VAL A 23 7.59 9.16 -17.25
CA VAL A 23 7.77 10.56 -16.84
C VAL A 23 9.24 10.89 -16.54
N ARG A 24 10.04 9.90 -16.13
CA ARG A 24 11.47 10.09 -15.86
C ARG A 24 12.37 9.75 -17.04
N SER A 25 11.89 9.00 -18.02
CA SER A 25 12.64 8.70 -19.23
C SER A 25 12.83 9.95 -20.10
N LYS A 26 13.79 9.88 -21.02
CA LYS A 26 14.13 10.94 -21.97
C LYS A 26 13.62 10.56 -23.36
N GLY A 27 13.22 11.56 -24.16
CA GLY A 27 12.74 11.35 -25.54
C GLY A 27 11.40 12.04 -25.79
N LEU A 28 11.12 12.36 -27.06
CA LEU A 28 9.89 13.04 -27.48
C LEU A 28 8.64 12.15 -27.29
N ASP A 29 8.76 10.86 -27.60
CA ASP A 29 7.65 9.90 -27.59
C ASP A 29 7.50 9.10 -26.28
N ARG A 30 8.21 9.53 -25.23
CA ARG A 30 8.29 8.82 -23.96
C ARG A 30 6.94 8.60 -23.26
N LEU A 31 5.91 9.37 -23.59
CA LEU A 31 4.57 9.25 -23.01
C LEU A 31 3.61 8.40 -23.86
N LEU A 32 3.99 8.03 -25.10
CA LEU A 32 3.14 7.21 -25.97
C LEU A 32 2.70 5.88 -25.30
N PRO A 33 3.56 5.14 -24.57
CA PRO A 33 3.15 3.88 -23.94
C PRO A 33 2.04 4.03 -22.90
N ILE A 34 1.89 5.23 -22.32
CA ILE A 34 0.91 5.52 -21.27
C ILE A 34 -0.16 6.52 -21.74
N LYS A 35 -0.27 6.77 -23.04
CA LYS A 35 -1.18 7.78 -23.61
C LYS A 35 -2.63 7.58 -23.16
N ASP A 36 -3.12 6.35 -23.24
CA ASP A 36 -4.52 6.04 -22.91
C ASP A 36 -4.77 6.19 -21.40
N THR A 37 -3.83 5.73 -20.58
CA THR A 37 -3.86 5.88 -19.12
C THR A 37 -3.86 7.37 -18.72
N LEU A 38 -2.97 8.19 -19.29
CA LEU A 38 -2.94 9.63 -19.02
C LEU A 38 -4.22 10.32 -19.50
N THR A 39 -4.73 9.95 -20.68
CA THR A 39 -5.98 10.49 -21.22
C THR A 39 -7.14 10.19 -20.27
N ARG A 40 -7.25 8.94 -19.78
CA ARG A 40 -8.25 8.54 -18.79
C ARG A 40 -8.14 9.37 -17.51
N ILE A 41 -6.95 9.52 -16.95
CA ILE A 41 -6.72 10.28 -15.72
C ILE A 41 -7.12 11.75 -15.89
N VAL A 42 -6.66 12.39 -16.97
CA VAL A 42 -6.93 13.81 -17.24
C VAL A 42 -8.43 14.02 -17.46
N VAL A 43 -9.05 13.25 -18.36
CA VAL A 43 -10.49 13.38 -18.66
C VAL A 43 -11.34 13.08 -17.43
N GLY A 44 -11.05 12.00 -16.70
CA GLY A 44 -11.79 11.64 -15.50
C GLY A 44 -11.68 12.70 -14.40
N SER A 45 -10.47 13.21 -14.14
CA SER A 45 -10.27 14.26 -13.14
C SER A 45 -10.90 15.59 -13.54
N ALA A 46 -10.79 15.98 -14.82
CA ALA A 46 -11.37 17.22 -15.32
C ALA A 46 -12.91 17.17 -15.30
N ARG A 47 -13.50 16.05 -15.71
CA ARG A 47 -14.96 15.84 -15.70
C ARG A 47 -15.53 16.04 -14.30
N VAL A 48 -14.95 15.39 -13.29
CA VAL A 48 -15.45 15.49 -11.91
C VAL A 48 -15.34 16.92 -11.38
N LYS A 49 -14.24 17.61 -11.69
CA LYS A 49 -14.11 19.03 -11.32
C LYS A 49 -15.17 19.87 -12.02
N ALA A 50 -15.40 19.64 -13.32
CA ALA A 50 -16.43 20.36 -14.08
C ALA A 50 -17.83 20.11 -13.50
N ASP A 51 -18.18 18.87 -13.19
CA ASP A 51 -19.48 18.50 -12.62
C ASP A 51 -19.69 19.17 -11.25
N VAL A 52 -18.67 19.10 -10.37
CA VAL A 52 -18.74 19.71 -9.03
C VAL A 52 -18.81 21.24 -9.10
N VAL A 53 -18.03 21.88 -9.96
CA VAL A 53 -18.08 23.34 -10.15
C VAL A 53 -19.40 23.78 -10.79
N SER A 54 -19.94 22.99 -11.72
CA SER A 54 -21.25 23.29 -12.34
C SER A 54 -22.40 23.17 -11.34
N ALA A 55 -22.32 22.20 -10.42
CA ALA A 55 -23.32 22.03 -9.37
C ALA A 55 -23.19 23.04 -8.23
N ASP A 56 -21.99 23.59 -7.98
CA ASP A 56 -21.73 24.52 -6.88
C ASP A 56 -20.67 25.59 -7.25
N GLU A 57 -21.06 26.50 -8.16
CA GLU A 57 -20.16 27.52 -8.70
C GLU A 57 -19.61 28.45 -7.60
N ARG A 58 -20.46 28.83 -6.63
CA ARG A 58 -20.15 29.81 -5.58
C ARG A 58 -19.55 29.21 -4.31
N GLU A 59 -19.22 27.91 -4.32
CA GLU A 59 -18.61 27.23 -3.17
C GLU A 59 -19.48 27.25 -1.90
N GLY A 60 -20.78 27.01 -2.06
CA GLY A 60 -21.75 26.91 -0.96
C GLY A 60 -21.71 25.58 -0.20
N GLY A 61 -21.05 24.54 -0.72
CA GLY A 61 -20.83 23.29 0.00
C GLY A 61 -20.10 22.21 -0.80
N LEU A 62 -20.71 21.70 -1.87
CA LEU A 62 -20.18 20.56 -2.63
C LEU A 62 -18.78 20.82 -3.19
N ARG A 63 -18.50 22.05 -3.63
CA ARG A 63 -17.19 22.44 -4.16
C ARG A 63 -16.09 22.37 -3.10
N ASN A 64 -16.42 22.44 -1.81
CA ASN A 64 -15.45 22.26 -0.73
C ASN A 64 -14.76 20.89 -0.80
N LEU A 65 -15.40 19.86 -1.38
CA LEU A 65 -14.82 18.52 -1.49
C LEU A 65 -13.53 18.51 -2.34
N LEU A 66 -13.40 19.44 -3.29
CA LEU A 66 -12.18 19.59 -4.11
C LEU A 66 -10.97 20.03 -3.28
N ASN A 67 -11.22 20.56 -2.08
CA ASN A 67 -10.19 21.01 -1.14
C ASN A 67 -9.73 19.90 -0.18
N PHE A 68 -9.97 18.63 -0.49
CA PHE A 68 -9.40 17.52 0.27
C PHE A 68 -7.87 17.60 0.28
N GLY A 69 -7.28 17.54 1.47
CA GLY A 69 -5.85 17.73 1.71
C GLY A 69 -5.39 19.20 1.68
N HIS A 70 -6.24 20.14 1.32
CA HIS A 70 -5.85 21.55 1.18
C HIS A 70 -6.02 22.34 2.48
N SER A 71 -6.87 21.93 3.43
CA SER A 71 -6.98 22.63 4.72
C SER A 71 -5.65 22.61 5.46
N ILE A 72 -5.05 21.41 5.58
CA ILE A 72 -3.71 21.27 6.18
C ILE A 72 -2.61 21.59 5.15
N GLY A 73 -2.81 21.22 3.88
CA GLY A 73 -1.84 21.44 2.81
C GLY A 73 -1.48 22.91 2.60
N HIS A 74 -2.47 23.81 2.53
CA HIS A 74 -2.21 25.25 2.39
C HIS A 74 -1.52 25.85 3.60
N ALA A 75 -1.81 25.36 4.81
CA ALA A 75 -1.12 25.82 6.01
C ALA A 75 0.37 25.44 5.98
N ILE A 76 0.69 24.24 5.51
CA ILE A 76 2.07 23.79 5.28
C ILE A 76 2.72 24.62 4.17
N GLU A 77 2.05 24.79 3.03
CA GLU A 77 2.53 25.56 1.88
C GLU A 77 2.85 27.00 2.27
N ALA A 78 1.98 27.67 3.02
CA ALA A 78 2.20 29.05 3.46
C ALA A 78 3.49 29.24 4.29
N ILE A 79 4.00 28.17 4.91
CA ILE A 79 5.25 28.18 5.67
C ILE A 79 6.43 27.78 4.79
N LEU A 80 6.28 26.79 3.91
CA LEU A 80 7.38 26.14 3.19
C LEU A 80 7.55 26.59 1.73
N THR A 81 6.65 27.40 1.21
CA THR A 81 6.77 28.04 -0.10
C THR A 81 7.94 29.05 -0.11
N PRO A 82 8.66 29.21 -1.24
CA PRO A 82 8.48 28.54 -2.54
C PRO A 82 9.22 27.21 -2.69
N GLN A 83 9.96 26.75 -1.68
CA GLN A 83 10.82 25.57 -1.79
C GLN A 83 10.03 24.25 -1.86
N LEU A 84 8.90 24.18 -1.15
CA LEU A 84 7.95 23.07 -1.26
C LEU A 84 6.82 23.47 -2.22
N LEU A 85 6.60 22.68 -3.27
CA LEU A 85 5.57 22.97 -4.26
C LEU A 85 4.17 22.67 -3.72
N HIS A 86 3.17 23.34 -4.29
CA HIS A 86 1.76 23.17 -3.92
C HIS A 86 1.31 21.70 -3.83
N GLY A 87 1.54 20.91 -4.89
CA GLY A 87 1.15 19.50 -4.93
C GLY A 87 1.87 18.63 -3.89
N GLU A 88 3.09 18.99 -3.49
CA GLU A 88 3.84 18.31 -2.45
C GLU A 88 3.27 18.62 -1.06
N ALA A 89 2.88 19.87 -0.81
CA ALA A 89 2.20 20.26 0.42
C ALA A 89 0.81 19.62 0.54
N VAL A 90 0.02 19.62 -0.54
CA VAL A 90 -1.30 18.96 -0.61
C VAL A 90 -1.17 17.45 -0.40
N ALA A 91 -0.11 16.80 -0.90
CA ALA A 91 0.13 15.38 -0.66
C ALA A 91 0.28 15.06 0.84
N ILE A 92 1.06 15.87 1.57
CA ILE A 92 1.20 15.73 3.03
C ILE A 92 -0.14 16.05 3.71
N GLY A 93 -0.82 17.10 3.28
CA GLY A 93 -2.14 17.50 3.79
C GLY A 93 -3.19 16.39 3.64
N MET A 94 -3.27 15.72 2.49
CA MET A 94 -4.19 14.59 2.26
C MET A 94 -3.96 13.45 3.25
N VAL A 95 -2.70 13.12 3.54
CA VAL A 95 -2.37 12.09 4.54
C VAL A 95 -2.80 12.53 5.93
N LYS A 96 -2.57 13.79 6.31
CA LYS A 96 -2.96 14.32 7.62
C LYS A 96 -4.47 14.45 7.80
N GLU A 97 -5.20 14.86 6.77
CA GLU A 97 -6.67 14.91 6.82
C GLU A 97 -7.28 13.49 6.86
N ALA A 98 -6.66 12.50 6.20
CA ALA A 98 -7.06 11.11 6.32
C ALA A 98 -6.75 10.52 7.71
N GLU A 99 -5.58 10.83 8.31
CA GLU A 99 -5.25 10.44 9.68
C GLU A 99 -6.21 11.06 10.70
N LEU A 100 -6.65 12.30 10.47
CA LEU A 100 -7.66 12.99 11.25
C LEU A 100 -9.03 12.31 11.13
N ALA A 101 -9.48 12.00 9.91
CA ALA A 101 -10.73 11.25 9.70
C ALA A 101 -10.69 9.87 10.39
N ARG A 102 -9.53 9.21 10.42
CA ARG A 102 -9.34 7.95 11.16
C ARG A 102 -9.42 8.15 12.68
N PHE A 103 -8.77 9.19 13.21
CA PHE A 103 -8.80 9.50 14.64
C PHE A 103 -10.22 9.81 15.13
N LEU A 104 -11.02 10.48 14.29
CA LEU A 104 -12.44 10.74 14.55
C LEU A 104 -13.34 9.50 14.40
N GLY A 105 -12.79 8.33 14.07
CA GLY A 105 -13.56 7.09 13.87
C GLY A 105 -14.36 7.03 12.56
N ILE A 106 -14.11 7.95 11.62
CA ILE A 106 -14.85 8.08 10.37
C ILE A 106 -14.22 7.24 9.25
N LEU A 107 -12.89 7.27 9.14
CA LEU A 107 -12.14 6.55 8.11
C LEU A 107 -11.48 5.29 8.67
N ARG A 108 -11.62 4.17 7.96
CA ARG A 108 -10.95 2.91 8.34
C ARG A 108 -9.42 3.03 8.19
N PRO A 109 -8.61 2.40 9.08
CA PRO A 109 -7.15 2.49 9.03
C PRO A 109 -6.52 2.04 7.71
N HIS A 110 -7.08 1.01 7.06
CA HIS A 110 -6.56 0.52 5.78
C HIS A 110 -6.61 1.60 4.69
N ALA A 111 -7.65 2.44 4.68
CA ALA A 111 -7.83 3.48 3.66
C ALA A 111 -6.76 4.58 3.80
N VAL A 112 -6.34 4.91 5.02
CA VAL A 112 -5.21 5.82 5.27
C VAL A 112 -3.92 5.23 4.69
N SER A 113 -3.66 3.95 4.95
CA SER A 113 -2.48 3.25 4.41
C SER A 113 -2.52 3.21 2.88
N ARG A 114 -3.66 2.86 2.29
CA ARG A 114 -3.88 2.79 0.84
C ARG A 114 -3.65 4.15 0.17
N LEU A 115 -4.21 5.23 0.73
CA LEU A 115 -3.98 6.60 0.27
C LEU A 115 -2.50 6.98 0.32
N SER A 116 -1.85 6.75 1.46
CA SER A 116 -0.44 7.08 1.66
C SER A 116 0.47 6.32 0.70
N LYS A 117 0.22 5.02 0.48
CA LYS A 117 0.96 4.19 -0.49
C LYS A 117 0.79 4.69 -1.93
N CYS A 118 -0.43 5.02 -2.34
CA CYS A 118 -0.67 5.59 -3.67
C CYS A 118 0.05 6.93 -3.84
N ILE A 119 0.01 7.83 -2.87
CA ILE A 119 0.75 9.12 -2.95
C ILE A 119 2.25 8.86 -3.08
N ALA A 120 2.80 7.97 -2.26
CA ALA A 120 4.22 7.62 -2.27
C ALA A 120 4.65 6.93 -3.58
N SER A 121 3.77 6.13 -4.21
CA SER A 121 4.07 5.43 -5.47
C SER A 121 4.21 6.39 -6.65
N TYR A 122 3.61 7.58 -6.59
CA TYR A 122 3.85 8.69 -7.52
C TYR A 122 5.04 9.58 -7.14
N GLY A 123 5.81 9.20 -6.11
CA GLY A 123 6.99 9.92 -5.67
C GLY A 123 6.67 11.23 -4.94
N LEU A 124 5.45 11.41 -4.44
CA LEU A 124 5.09 12.58 -3.62
C LEU A 124 5.42 12.33 -2.13
N PRO A 125 5.69 13.38 -1.34
CA PRO A 125 5.93 13.22 0.09
C PRO A 125 4.62 12.93 0.84
N THR A 126 4.70 12.03 1.83
CA THR A 126 3.57 11.69 2.72
C THR A 126 3.76 12.26 4.13
N SER A 127 4.88 12.94 4.39
CA SER A 127 5.23 13.50 5.70
C SER A 127 6.20 14.67 5.56
N LEU A 128 6.13 15.64 6.49
CA LEU A 128 7.12 16.71 6.65
C LEU A 128 8.53 16.17 6.97
N LYS A 129 8.61 14.93 7.50
CA LYS A 129 9.87 14.24 7.79
C LYS A 129 10.50 13.55 6.57
N ASP A 130 9.89 13.66 5.38
CA ASP A 130 10.51 13.17 4.14
C ASP A 130 11.87 13.87 3.95
N LYS A 131 12.92 13.08 3.67
CA LYS A 131 14.29 13.60 3.50
C LYS A 131 14.38 14.65 2.40
N ARG A 132 13.55 14.55 1.36
CA ARG A 132 13.51 15.50 0.24
C ARG A 132 12.90 16.82 0.69
N VAL A 133 11.80 16.76 1.45
CA VAL A 133 11.15 17.95 2.04
C VAL A 133 12.15 18.66 2.96
N MET A 134 12.76 17.94 3.91
CA MET A 134 13.76 18.52 4.81
C MET A 134 14.94 19.15 4.06
N LYS A 135 15.42 18.52 2.98
CA LYS A 135 16.51 19.04 2.17
C LYS A 135 16.12 20.32 1.43
N LEU A 136 14.95 20.34 0.78
CA LEU A 136 14.46 21.47 -0.02
C LEU A 136 14.20 22.70 0.87
N THR A 137 13.66 22.48 2.06
CA THR A 137 13.26 23.57 2.97
C THR A 137 14.35 23.94 3.98
N ALA A 138 15.55 23.38 3.85
CA ALA A 138 16.66 23.53 4.80
C ALA A 138 16.25 23.24 6.27
N GLY A 139 15.36 22.26 6.46
CA GLY A 139 14.86 21.87 7.78
C GLY A 139 13.90 22.87 8.42
N LYS A 140 13.32 23.81 7.66
CA LYS A 140 12.35 24.78 8.18
C LYS A 140 11.19 24.08 8.91
N GLU A 141 10.96 24.48 10.15
CA GLU A 141 9.94 23.87 11.01
C GLU A 141 8.54 24.45 10.76
N CYS A 142 7.54 23.57 10.75
CA CYS A 142 6.13 23.96 10.76
C CYS A 142 5.59 23.85 12.19
N ARG A 143 5.68 24.94 12.97
CA ARG A 143 5.11 24.99 14.32
C ARG A 143 3.59 24.84 14.26
N ILE A 144 3.03 24.09 15.20
CA ILE A 144 1.60 23.72 15.20
C ILE A 144 0.70 24.95 15.37
N ASP A 145 1.07 25.87 16.26
CA ASP A 145 0.29 27.10 16.46
C ASP A 145 0.25 27.93 15.18
N THR A 146 1.39 28.06 14.49
CA THR A 146 1.46 28.72 13.18
C THR A 146 0.63 28.00 12.12
N LEU A 147 0.62 26.66 12.10
CA LEU A 147 -0.25 25.90 11.20
C LEU A 147 -1.72 26.20 11.48
N LEU A 148 -2.17 26.16 12.74
CA LEU A 148 -3.55 26.45 13.13
C LEU A 148 -3.95 27.91 12.82
N GLU A 149 -3.05 28.87 13.01
CA GLU A 149 -3.24 30.26 12.60
C GLU A 149 -3.45 30.35 11.08
N LYS A 150 -2.60 29.70 10.28
CA LYS A 150 -2.76 29.67 8.81
C LYS A 150 -4.04 28.95 8.37
N MET A 151 -4.48 27.93 9.11
CA MET A 151 -5.77 27.28 8.85
C MET A 151 -6.97 28.16 9.22
N SER A 152 -6.81 29.17 10.08
CA SER A 152 -7.92 30.02 10.53
C SER A 152 -8.42 30.97 9.44
N VAL A 153 -7.57 31.31 8.47
CA VAL A 153 -7.92 32.13 7.30
C VAL A 153 -8.42 31.31 6.09
N ASP A 154 -8.64 30.01 6.26
CA ASP A 154 -9.21 29.17 5.21
C ASP A 154 -10.66 29.58 4.89
N LYS A 155 -10.96 29.81 3.62
CA LYS A 155 -12.25 30.31 3.12
C LYS A 155 -13.42 29.37 3.42
N LYS A 156 -13.16 28.08 3.70
CA LYS A 156 -14.18 27.10 4.08
C LYS A 156 -14.70 27.30 5.51
N ASN A 157 -13.94 27.98 6.36
CA ASN A 157 -14.27 28.10 7.77
C ASN A 157 -15.57 28.87 7.97
N ASP A 158 -16.23 28.59 9.09
CA ASP A 158 -17.46 29.27 9.49
C ASP A 158 -17.22 29.95 10.84
N GLY A 159 -16.83 31.23 10.76
CA GLY A 159 -16.23 31.95 11.88
C GLY A 159 -14.94 31.26 12.34
N ASP A 160 -14.83 31.01 13.64
CA ASP A 160 -13.66 30.35 14.24
C ASP A 160 -13.65 28.83 14.03
N ARG A 161 -14.71 28.26 13.46
CA ARG A 161 -14.86 26.82 13.27
C ARG A 161 -14.16 26.37 11.98
N LYS A 162 -13.07 25.62 12.14
CA LYS A 162 -12.30 25.06 11.02
C LYS A 162 -13.09 23.97 10.32
N LYS A 163 -13.14 24.02 8.98
CA LYS A 163 -13.77 22.98 8.16
C LYS A 163 -12.75 22.19 7.34
N ILE A 164 -12.86 20.87 7.37
CA ILE A 164 -11.94 19.93 6.71
C ILE A 164 -12.75 18.87 5.96
N VAL A 165 -12.28 18.48 4.78
CA VAL A 165 -12.89 17.38 4.03
C VAL A 165 -12.47 16.06 4.66
N LEU A 166 -13.42 15.30 5.17
CA LEU A 166 -13.16 13.99 5.77
C LEU A 166 -13.58 12.88 4.82
N LEU A 167 -12.69 11.93 4.55
CA LEU A 167 -13.04 10.71 3.82
C LEU A 167 -13.78 9.74 4.74
N SER A 168 -14.79 9.05 4.21
CA SER A 168 -15.41 7.88 4.87
C SER A 168 -14.83 6.56 4.37
N ARG A 169 -14.40 6.54 3.10
CA ARG A 169 -13.62 5.47 2.45
C ARG A 169 -12.93 6.04 1.22
N ILE A 170 -12.05 5.28 0.57
CA ILE A 170 -11.54 5.67 -0.74
C ILE A 170 -12.71 5.79 -1.72
N GLY A 171 -12.74 6.91 -2.46
CA GLY A 171 -13.79 7.23 -3.40
C GLY A 171 -15.05 7.87 -2.78
N ARG A 172 -15.08 8.16 -1.47
CA ARG A 172 -16.25 8.76 -0.82
C ARG A 172 -15.89 9.63 0.38
N THR A 173 -16.52 10.80 0.48
CA THR A 173 -16.42 11.68 1.66
C THR A 173 -17.45 11.31 2.73
N PHE A 174 -17.25 11.80 3.95
CA PHE A 174 -18.17 11.59 5.07
C PHE A 174 -19.46 12.40 4.88
N GLU A 175 -19.31 13.68 4.59
CA GLU A 175 -20.40 14.58 4.23
C GLU A 175 -20.23 15.05 2.77
N PRO A 176 -21.30 15.49 2.09
CA PRO A 176 -21.21 16.11 0.77
C PRO A 176 -20.68 17.57 0.82
N LYS A 177 -19.89 17.89 1.85
CA LYS A 177 -19.24 19.18 2.12
C LYS A 177 -18.10 18.98 3.12
N ALA A 178 -17.35 20.03 3.44
CA ALA A 178 -16.36 19.98 4.52
C ALA A 178 -17.04 19.96 5.91
N SER A 179 -16.51 19.13 6.81
CA SER A 179 -17.01 18.93 8.16
C SER A 179 -16.31 19.86 9.15
N VAL A 180 -17.02 20.31 10.18
CA VAL A 180 -16.42 21.08 11.27
C VAL A 180 -15.56 20.14 12.13
N VAL A 181 -14.32 20.56 12.41
CA VAL A 181 -13.40 19.80 13.27
C VAL A 181 -12.81 20.70 14.35
N ALA A 182 -12.67 20.17 15.56
CA ALA A 182 -12.11 20.91 16.68
C ALA A 182 -10.59 21.12 16.51
N ASP A 183 -10.11 22.30 16.91
CA ASP A 183 -8.68 22.63 16.93
C ASP A 183 -7.85 21.63 17.75
N SER A 184 -8.43 21.05 18.81
CA SER A 184 -7.79 20.01 19.63
C SER A 184 -7.49 18.74 18.85
N ASP A 185 -8.38 18.34 17.94
CA ASP A 185 -8.22 17.12 17.16
C ASP A 185 -7.20 17.34 16.05
N ILE A 186 -7.25 18.50 15.38
CA ILE A 186 -6.26 18.93 14.39
C ILE A 186 -4.87 18.99 15.06
N ARG A 187 -4.78 19.63 16.24
CA ARG A 187 -3.54 19.70 17.03
C ARG A 187 -3.00 18.32 17.35
N THR A 188 -3.85 17.37 17.76
CA THR A 188 -3.45 16.00 18.08
C THR A 188 -2.76 15.32 16.89
N ILE A 189 -3.30 15.50 15.67
CA ILE A 189 -2.77 14.87 14.46
C ILE A 189 -1.49 15.52 13.93
N LEU A 190 -1.35 16.82 14.12
CA LEU A 190 -0.17 17.57 13.72
C LEU A 190 0.97 17.48 14.75
N SER A 191 0.67 17.14 16.00
CA SER A 191 1.66 17.03 17.07
C SER A 191 2.58 15.82 16.91
N ALA A 192 3.87 16.02 17.19
CA ALA A 192 4.84 14.93 17.26
C ALA A 192 4.76 14.13 18.56
N SER A 193 4.05 14.66 19.57
CA SER A 193 3.92 14.09 20.90
C SER A 193 2.48 14.27 21.40
N ILE A 194 2.05 13.37 22.27
CA ILE A 194 0.69 13.39 22.84
C ILE A 194 0.79 13.52 24.36
N SER A 195 -0.02 14.40 24.92
CA SER A 195 -0.24 14.45 26.37
C SER A 195 -1.41 13.53 26.70
N VAL A 196 -1.18 12.55 27.58
CA VAL A 196 -2.20 11.57 27.97
C VAL A 196 -2.79 12.01 29.31
N THR A 197 -4.06 12.43 29.30
CA THR A 197 -4.80 12.73 30.54
C THR A 197 -5.25 11.40 31.17
N PRO A 198 -4.82 11.06 32.40
CA PRO A 198 -5.28 9.85 33.07
C PRO A 198 -6.78 9.91 33.35
N GLY A 199 -7.48 8.82 33.10
CA GLY A 199 -8.91 8.69 33.38
C GLY A 199 -9.58 7.68 32.47
N MET A 200 -10.51 6.91 33.02
CA MET A 200 -11.33 5.96 32.27
C MET A 200 -12.78 6.12 32.73
N PRO A 201 -13.78 6.06 31.83
CA PRO A 201 -15.18 6.05 32.24
C PRO A 201 -15.45 4.89 33.20
N ASN A 202 -16.15 5.17 34.31
CA ASN A 202 -16.52 4.14 35.28
C ASN A 202 -17.38 3.05 34.62
N GLY A 203 -17.00 1.79 34.82
CA GLY A 203 -17.71 0.65 34.24
C GLY A 203 -17.46 0.42 32.75
N LEU A 204 -16.43 1.04 32.15
CA LEU A 204 -16.13 0.83 30.73
C LEU A 204 -15.88 -0.66 30.41
N ARG A 205 -16.66 -1.19 29.47
CA ARG A 205 -16.47 -2.50 28.86
C ARG A 205 -16.43 -2.32 27.36
N VAL A 206 -15.28 -2.61 26.75
CA VAL A 206 -15.07 -2.46 25.31
C VAL A 206 -14.45 -3.72 24.72
N THR A 207 -14.83 -4.03 23.50
CA THR A 207 -14.17 -5.04 22.68
C THR A 207 -13.29 -4.30 21.68
N VAL A 208 -12.00 -4.56 21.72
CA VAL A 208 -11.02 -3.98 20.80
C VAL A 208 -10.45 -5.08 19.93
N THR A 209 -10.45 -4.87 18.62
CA THR A 209 -9.81 -5.75 17.65
C THR A 209 -8.53 -5.09 17.14
N PRO A 210 -7.35 -5.53 17.61
CA PRO A 210 -6.09 -5.04 17.05
C PRO A 210 -5.92 -5.45 15.58
N PRO A 211 -5.00 -4.79 14.85
CA PRO A 211 -4.64 -5.24 13.51
C PRO A 211 -4.24 -6.71 13.49
N GLY A 212 -4.52 -7.39 12.38
CA GLY A 212 -4.14 -8.78 12.18
C GLY A 212 -2.66 -9.05 12.44
N SER A 213 -2.35 -10.26 12.93
CA SER A 213 -0.95 -10.70 13.04
C SER A 213 -0.37 -10.92 11.66
N LYS A 214 0.72 -10.22 11.32
CA LYS A 214 1.47 -10.42 10.07
C LYS A 214 1.85 -11.89 9.84
N SER A 215 2.27 -12.57 10.91
CA SER A 215 2.72 -13.95 10.86
C SER A 215 1.59 -14.91 10.46
N ILE A 216 0.39 -14.71 11.01
CA ILE A 216 -0.80 -15.52 10.70
C ILE A 216 -1.34 -15.13 9.32
N SER A 217 -1.44 -13.84 9.04
CA SER A 217 -1.95 -13.30 7.76
C SER A 217 -1.17 -13.84 6.57
N ASN A 218 0.17 -13.84 6.65
CA ASN A 218 1.00 -14.32 5.57
C ASN A 218 0.84 -15.83 5.33
N ARG A 219 0.64 -16.64 6.38
CA ARG A 219 0.43 -18.09 6.25
C ARG A 219 -0.96 -18.43 5.75
N ALA A 220 -1.98 -17.75 6.28
CA ALA A 220 -3.37 -17.91 5.84
C ALA A 220 -3.49 -17.66 4.34
N LEU A 221 -2.79 -16.63 3.83
CA LEU A 221 -2.77 -16.32 2.40
C LEU A 221 -2.18 -17.45 1.55
N ILE A 222 -0.99 -17.97 1.90
CA ILE A 222 -0.35 -19.06 1.14
C ILE A 222 -1.20 -20.32 1.17
N LEU A 223 -1.68 -20.72 2.35
CA LEU A 223 -2.51 -21.92 2.48
C LEU A 223 -3.84 -21.80 1.73
N ALA A 224 -4.49 -20.64 1.78
CA ALA A 224 -5.72 -20.40 1.02
C ALA A 224 -5.47 -20.46 -0.50
N ALA A 225 -4.33 -19.93 -0.96
CA ALA A 225 -3.96 -19.97 -2.36
C ALA A 225 -3.61 -21.38 -2.86
N LEU A 226 -2.91 -22.18 -2.04
CA LEU A 226 -2.56 -23.56 -2.39
C LEU A 226 -3.76 -24.52 -2.24
N GLY A 227 -4.75 -24.18 -1.43
CA GLY A 227 -5.99 -24.95 -1.28
C GLY A 227 -6.88 -24.95 -2.53
N SER A 228 -7.97 -25.71 -2.47
CA SER A 228 -8.99 -25.76 -3.52
C SER A 228 -10.26 -25.05 -3.09
N GLY A 229 -10.77 -24.16 -3.93
CA GLY A 229 -12.04 -23.46 -3.71
C GLY A 229 -11.91 -22.12 -2.96
N PRO A 230 -13.05 -21.45 -2.67
CA PRO A 230 -13.07 -20.11 -2.10
C PRO A 230 -12.83 -20.11 -0.58
N CYS A 231 -12.01 -19.18 -0.11
CA CYS A 231 -11.70 -18.93 1.29
C CYS A 231 -11.84 -17.43 1.60
N LYS A 232 -12.65 -17.07 2.59
CA LYS A 232 -12.80 -15.68 3.06
C LYS A 232 -11.93 -15.43 4.29
N ILE A 233 -10.93 -14.57 4.14
CA ILE A 233 -10.00 -14.20 5.21
C ILE A 233 -10.41 -12.83 5.76
N LYS A 234 -10.70 -12.77 7.06
CA LYS A 234 -11.05 -11.55 7.80
C LYS A 234 -9.89 -11.11 8.69
N ASN A 235 -9.83 -9.82 9.01
CA ASN A 235 -8.75 -9.22 9.81
C ASN A 235 -7.35 -9.58 9.29
N LEU A 236 -7.21 -9.65 7.95
CA LEU A 236 -5.92 -9.84 7.31
C LEU A 236 -5.12 -8.54 7.45
N LEU A 237 -3.88 -8.63 7.90
CA LEU A 237 -3.00 -7.46 7.92
C LEU A 237 -2.59 -7.11 6.50
N HIS A 238 -3.14 -6.02 5.96
CA HIS A 238 -2.71 -5.47 4.69
C HIS A 238 -1.30 -4.89 4.81
N SER A 239 -0.33 -5.62 4.30
CA SER A 239 1.09 -5.28 4.33
C SER A 239 1.73 -5.51 2.96
N ASP A 240 2.92 -4.96 2.76
CA ASP A 240 3.68 -5.18 1.52
C ASP A 240 3.88 -6.68 1.24
N ASP A 241 4.11 -7.50 2.28
CA ASP A 241 4.24 -8.95 2.13
C ASP A 241 2.97 -9.59 1.57
N THR A 242 1.78 -9.22 2.07
CA THR A 242 0.51 -9.79 1.56
C THR A 242 0.20 -9.33 0.14
N GLU A 243 0.51 -8.07 -0.20
CA GLU A 243 0.30 -7.53 -1.55
C GLU A 243 1.21 -8.21 -2.57
N PHE A 244 2.52 -8.31 -2.28
CA PHE A 244 3.46 -8.96 -3.18
C PHE A 244 3.15 -10.46 -3.36
N MET A 245 2.77 -11.16 -2.29
CA MET A 245 2.38 -12.58 -2.39
C MET A 245 1.10 -12.77 -3.21
N LEU A 246 0.08 -11.93 -3.03
CA LEU A 246 -1.16 -11.98 -3.81
C LEU A 246 -0.89 -11.79 -5.31
N SER A 247 -0.11 -10.77 -5.66
CA SER A 247 0.26 -10.49 -7.05
C SER A 247 1.07 -11.64 -7.65
N ALA A 248 2.06 -12.16 -6.92
CA ALA A 248 2.89 -13.28 -7.35
C ALA A 248 2.05 -14.54 -7.60
N ILE A 249 1.21 -14.94 -6.64
CA ILE A 249 0.36 -16.13 -6.76
C ILE A 249 -0.62 -16.01 -7.93
N LYS A 250 -1.22 -14.83 -8.13
CA LYS A 250 -2.10 -14.57 -9.27
C LYS A 250 -1.35 -14.70 -10.60
N GLN A 251 -0.14 -14.15 -10.69
CA GLN A 251 0.70 -14.26 -11.88
C GLN A 251 1.10 -15.70 -12.19
N LEU A 252 1.31 -16.52 -11.16
CA LEU A 252 1.56 -17.96 -11.27
C LEU A 252 0.30 -18.79 -11.56
N GLY A 253 -0.89 -18.18 -11.62
CA GLY A 253 -2.16 -18.89 -11.79
C GLY A 253 -2.56 -19.78 -10.61
N GLY A 254 -1.94 -19.58 -9.44
CA GLY A 254 -2.19 -20.40 -8.24
C GLY A 254 -3.51 -20.05 -7.54
N ALA A 255 -3.96 -18.81 -7.64
CA ALA A 255 -5.25 -18.39 -7.09
C ALA A 255 -5.78 -17.13 -7.78
N SER A 256 -7.10 -16.95 -7.76
CA SER A 256 -7.75 -15.66 -7.98
C SER A 256 -8.14 -15.04 -6.64
N TYR A 257 -8.29 -13.71 -6.61
CA TYR A 257 -8.72 -13.03 -5.39
C TYR A 257 -9.57 -11.80 -5.67
N SER A 258 -10.44 -11.48 -4.72
CA SER A 258 -11.27 -10.27 -4.70
C SER A 258 -11.36 -9.71 -3.28
N TRP A 259 -11.56 -8.40 -3.20
CA TRP A 259 -11.77 -7.70 -1.94
C TRP A 259 -13.25 -7.36 -1.77
N HIS A 260 -13.75 -7.53 -0.55
CA HIS A 260 -15.12 -7.21 -0.15
C HIS A 260 -15.11 -6.33 1.10
N ASP A 261 -16.27 -5.73 1.41
CA ASP A 261 -16.46 -4.83 2.57
C ASP A 261 -15.36 -3.75 2.63
N ALA A 262 -15.21 -3.02 1.52
CA ALA A 262 -14.20 -1.97 1.37
C ALA A 262 -12.80 -2.42 1.82
N GLY A 263 -12.35 -3.60 1.39
CA GLY A 263 -11.00 -4.10 1.66
C GLY A 263 -10.80 -4.84 2.98
N GLU A 264 -11.84 -5.06 3.78
CA GLU A 264 -11.71 -5.77 5.07
C GLU A 264 -11.75 -7.30 4.94
N ILE A 265 -12.35 -7.81 3.86
CA ILE A 265 -12.47 -9.24 3.60
C ILE A 265 -11.77 -9.56 2.29
N LEU A 266 -10.74 -10.39 2.36
CA LEU A 266 -10.09 -10.97 1.20
C LEU A 266 -10.74 -12.32 0.90
N GLU A 267 -11.32 -12.47 -0.29
CA GLU A 267 -11.73 -13.77 -0.81
C GLU A 267 -10.64 -14.29 -1.75
N VAL A 268 -10.11 -15.48 -1.45
CA VAL A 268 -9.10 -16.17 -2.26
C VAL A 268 -9.72 -17.46 -2.78
N THR A 269 -9.74 -17.65 -4.09
CA THR A 269 -10.13 -18.94 -4.70
C THR A 269 -8.87 -19.64 -5.17
N GLY A 270 -8.44 -20.64 -4.41
CA GLY A 270 -7.23 -21.41 -4.70
C GLY A 270 -7.44 -22.46 -5.79
N ASN A 271 -6.36 -22.76 -6.52
CA ASN A 271 -6.34 -23.68 -7.65
C ASN A 271 -5.75 -25.07 -7.28
N GLY A 272 -5.80 -25.45 -6.01
CA GLY A 272 -5.38 -26.76 -5.53
C GLY A 272 -3.91 -27.08 -5.82
N GLY A 273 -3.02 -26.10 -5.60
CA GLY A 273 -1.58 -26.25 -5.81
C GLY A 273 -1.13 -26.26 -7.28
N LYS A 274 -2.05 -26.05 -8.24
CA LYS A 274 -1.70 -26.00 -9.67
C LYS A 274 -1.17 -24.61 -10.04
N LEU A 275 0.14 -24.42 -9.88
CA LEU A 275 0.85 -23.20 -10.30
C LEU A 275 1.62 -23.44 -11.60
N SER A 276 1.79 -22.38 -12.37
CA SER A 276 2.51 -22.38 -13.65
C SER A 276 3.70 -21.43 -13.62
N ALA A 277 4.81 -21.83 -14.22
CA ALA A 277 5.99 -20.99 -14.35
C ALA A 277 5.68 -19.67 -15.08
N SER A 278 6.12 -18.54 -14.51
CA SER A 278 6.04 -17.22 -15.14
C SER A 278 7.26 -16.96 -16.03
N ARG A 279 7.05 -16.31 -17.18
CA ARG A 279 8.13 -15.75 -18.01
C ARG A 279 8.70 -14.45 -17.45
N GLU A 280 7.86 -13.71 -16.74
CA GLU A 280 8.22 -12.44 -16.11
C GLU A 280 8.69 -12.67 -14.68
N ASP A 281 9.67 -11.88 -14.27
CA ASP A 281 10.21 -11.91 -12.91
C ASP A 281 9.13 -11.51 -11.88
N LEU A 282 9.11 -12.23 -10.75
CA LEU A 282 8.28 -11.88 -9.61
C LEU A 282 9.02 -10.88 -8.72
N TYR A 283 8.62 -9.61 -8.78
CA TYR A 283 9.19 -8.57 -7.93
C TYR A 283 8.45 -8.48 -6.57
N ILE A 284 9.21 -8.57 -5.48
CA ILE A 284 8.66 -8.61 -4.10
C ILE A 284 9.18 -7.48 -3.19
N GLY A 285 9.78 -6.43 -3.74
CA GLY A 285 10.33 -5.32 -2.95
C GLY A 285 11.34 -5.79 -1.90
N ASN A 286 11.12 -5.46 -0.62
CA ASN A 286 11.89 -5.97 0.53
C ASN A 286 11.04 -6.85 1.47
N ALA A 287 10.02 -7.52 0.93
CA ALA A 287 9.13 -8.39 1.68
C ALA A 287 9.82 -9.71 2.03
N GLY A 288 10.41 -9.76 3.22
CA GLY A 288 11.22 -10.90 3.66
C GLY A 288 10.42 -12.19 3.86
N THR A 289 9.18 -12.10 4.34
CA THR A 289 8.36 -13.30 4.50
C THR A 289 7.87 -13.78 3.14
N ALA A 290 7.47 -12.85 2.26
CA ALA A 290 7.11 -13.16 0.88
C ALA A 290 8.25 -13.89 0.15
N SER A 291 9.50 -13.42 0.27
CA SER A 291 10.64 -14.05 -0.41
C SER A 291 10.79 -15.52 -0.04
N ARG A 292 10.66 -15.84 1.25
CA ARG A 292 10.86 -17.19 1.78
C ARG A 292 9.70 -18.11 1.41
N PHE A 293 8.47 -17.62 1.55
CA PHE A 293 7.28 -18.39 1.23
C PHE A 293 7.19 -18.67 -0.27
N LEU A 294 7.38 -17.65 -1.10
CA LEU A 294 7.34 -17.79 -2.56
C LEU A 294 8.48 -18.63 -3.09
N THR A 295 9.68 -18.60 -2.50
CA THR A 295 10.79 -19.49 -2.93
C THR A 295 10.37 -20.97 -2.87
N THR A 296 9.71 -21.38 -1.78
CA THR A 296 9.19 -22.74 -1.65
C THR A 296 8.01 -23.00 -2.59
N VAL A 297 7.06 -22.07 -2.69
CA VAL A 297 5.89 -22.21 -3.58
C VAL A 297 6.30 -22.32 -5.06
N LEU A 298 7.33 -21.60 -5.49
CA LEU A 298 7.83 -21.66 -6.87
C LEU A 298 8.36 -23.03 -7.28
N ALA A 299 8.84 -23.83 -6.32
CA ALA A 299 9.27 -25.20 -6.61
C ALA A 299 8.09 -26.12 -6.96
N LEU A 300 6.86 -25.75 -6.58
CA LEU A 300 5.64 -26.48 -6.95
C LEU A 300 5.17 -26.18 -8.38
N CYS A 301 5.70 -25.14 -9.01
CA CYS A 301 5.25 -24.74 -10.34
C CYS A 301 5.53 -25.82 -11.38
N SER A 302 4.55 -26.02 -12.26
CA SER A 302 4.70 -26.82 -13.47
C SER A 302 5.28 -25.97 -14.61
N SER A 303 6.09 -26.59 -15.46
CA SER A 303 6.58 -25.95 -16.68
C SER A 303 5.42 -25.63 -17.62
N THR A 304 5.49 -24.49 -18.30
CA THR A 304 4.57 -24.14 -19.39
C THR A 304 5.29 -24.26 -20.74
N LYS A 305 4.55 -24.22 -21.85
CA LYS A 305 5.16 -24.10 -23.20
C LYS A 305 6.07 -22.88 -23.33
N GLY A 306 5.95 -21.90 -22.43
CA GLY A 306 6.66 -20.64 -22.50
C GLY A 306 7.76 -20.43 -21.48
N SER A 307 7.78 -21.15 -20.36
CA SER A 307 8.82 -21.04 -19.33
C SER A 307 8.94 -22.34 -18.55
N ASN A 308 10.16 -22.74 -18.23
CA ASN A 308 10.48 -23.88 -17.36
C ASN A 308 11.05 -23.45 -16.00
N SER A 309 11.08 -22.15 -15.72
CA SER A 309 11.59 -21.60 -14.47
C SER A 309 10.91 -20.26 -14.16
N THR A 310 11.10 -19.75 -12.96
CA THR A 310 10.62 -18.42 -12.57
C THR A 310 11.67 -17.73 -11.72
N VAL A 311 11.89 -16.45 -12.00
CA VAL A 311 12.82 -15.62 -11.25
C VAL A 311 12.08 -14.87 -10.15
N LEU A 312 12.61 -14.95 -8.93
CA LEU A 312 12.13 -14.18 -7.78
C LEU A 312 13.16 -13.10 -7.46
N THR A 313 12.75 -11.84 -7.51
CA THR A 313 13.63 -10.68 -7.37
C THR A 313 13.03 -9.61 -6.45
N GLY A 314 13.82 -8.61 -6.10
CA GLY A 314 13.39 -7.53 -5.21
C GLY A 314 14.26 -6.30 -5.31
N ASN A 315 14.08 -5.37 -4.36
CA ASN A 315 14.85 -4.15 -4.34
C ASN A 315 16.32 -4.39 -3.90
N ALA A 316 17.14 -3.35 -3.95
CA ALA A 316 18.56 -3.43 -3.56
C ALA A 316 18.80 -4.00 -2.15
N ARG A 317 17.90 -3.76 -1.19
CA ARG A 317 18.01 -4.37 0.15
C ARG A 317 17.67 -5.86 0.16
N MET A 318 16.72 -6.30 -0.64
CA MET A 318 16.38 -7.72 -0.76
C MET A 318 17.54 -8.52 -1.37
N LYS A 319 18.26 -7.92 -2.32
CA LYS A 319 19.39 -8.55 -3.03
C LYS A 319 20.58 -8.92 -2.13
N VAL A 320 20.64 -8.34 -0.92
CA VAL A 320 21.67 -8.63 0.09
C VAL A 320 21.09 -9.33 1.32
N ARG A 321 19.85 -9.82 1.25
CA ARG A 321 19.15 -10.45 2.38
C ARG A 321 19.31 -11.97 2.34
N PRO A 322 19.66 -12.64 3.45
CA PRO A 322 19.99 -14.05 3.45
C PRO A 322 18.78 -14.97 3.22
N ILE A 323 18.95 -15.96 2.35
CA ILE A 323 18.04 -17.07 2.07
C ILE A 323 18.73 -18.44 1.95
N GLY A 324 20.07 -18.47 2.01
CA GLY A 324 20.91 -19.68 1.84
C GLY A 324 20.35 -20.97 2.45
N PRO A 325 20.11 -21.04 3.78
CA PRO A 325 19.64 -22.28 4.42
C PRO A 325 18.34 -22.85 3.85
N LEU A 326 17.43 -21.99 3.36
CA LEU A 326 16.22 -22.45 2.70
C LEU A 326 16.53 -23.07 1.33
N VAL A 327 17.36 -22.39 0.54
CA VAL A 327 17.75 -22.89 -0.80
C VAL A 327 18.51 -24.21 -0.68
N ASP A 328 19.41 -24.35 0.30
CA ASP A 328 20.15 -25.58 0.55
C ASP A 328 19.20 -26.75 0.85
N ALA A 329 18.20 -26.55 1.72
CA ALA A 329 17.20 -27.56 2.05
C ALA A 329 16.32 -27.94 0.85
N LEU A 330 15.92 -26.96 0.03
CA LEU A 330 15.12 -27.22 -1.17
C LEU A 330 15.94 -27.97 -2.24
N ARG A 331 17.21 -27.62 -2.42
CA ARG A 331 18.14 -28.33 -3.33
C ARG A 331 18.35 -29.78 -2.90
N GLN A 332 18.51 -30.03 -1.60
CA GLN A 332 18.60 -31.39 -1.06
C GLN A 332 17.34 -32.22 -1.34
N ASN A 333 16.17 -31.59 -1.44
CA ASN A 333 14.90 -32.24 -1.77
C ASN A 333 14.54 -32.15 -3.28
N GLY A 334 15.56 -32.05 -4.13
CA GLY A 334 15.45 -32.15 -5.58
C GLY A 334 15.03 -30.87 -6.31
N ALA A 335 14.82 -29.75 -5.62
CA ALA A 335 14.52 -28.48 -6.30
C ALA A 335 15.79 -27.91 -6.98
N GLN A 336 15.65 -27.47 -8.22
CA GLN A 336 16.75 -26.83 -8.95
C GLN A 336 16.64 -25.31 -8.80
N ILE A 337 17.58 -24.71 -8.07
CA ILE A 337 17.59 -23.27 -7.77
C ILE A 337 18.96 -22.69 -8.10
N GLU A 338 19.01 -21.56 -8.80
CA GLU A 338 20.21 -20.81 -9.17
C GLU A 338 20.21 -19.42 -8.51
N TYR A 339 21.35 -18.98 -8.00
CA TYR A 339 21.57 -17.57 -7.65
C TYR A 339 21.96 -16.81 -8.91
N LEU A 340 21.31 -15.67 -9.18
CA LEU A 340 21.55 -14.89 -10.40
C LEU A 340 22.52 -13.72 -10.19
N GLU A 341 22.73 -13.29 -8.95
CA GLU A 341 23.68 -12.23 -8.61
C GLU A 341 24.60 -12.69 -7.46
N GLN A 342 24.20 -12.45 -6.21
CA GLN A 342 25.01 -12.81 -5.04
C GLN A 342 24.59 -14.17 -4.48
N GLU A 343 25.58 -14.97 -4.09
CA GLU A 343 25.36 -16.23 -3.40
C GLU A 343 24.58 -16.03 -2.10
N LYS A 344 23.65 -16.96 -1.81
CA LYS A 344 22.84 -17.00 -0.58
C LYS A 344 21.85 -15.84 -0.39
N SER A 345 21.56 -15.05 -1.43
CA SER A 345 20.52 -14.01 -1.45
C SER A 345 19.75 -13.97 -2.77
N LEU A 346 18.69 -13.16 -2.85
CA LEU A 346 18.00 -12.91 -4.13
C LEU A 346 18.87 -12.05 -5.07
N PRO A 347 18.60 -12.03 -6.39
CA PRO A 347 17.57 -12.78 -7.09
C PRO A 347 17.94 -14.25 -7.30
N ILE A 348 16.91 -15.10 -7.26
CA ILE A 348 17.05 -16.54 -7.53
C ILE A 348 16.16 -16.95 -8.69
N ARG A 349 16.63 -17.91 -9.48
CA ARG A 349 15.82 -18.64 -10.46
C ARG A 349 15.46 -19.99 -9.87
N VAL A 350 14.17 -20.30 -9.83
CA VAL A 350 13.64 -21.59 -9.40
C VAL A 350 13.11 -22.32 -10.62
N HIS A 351 13.67 -23.47 -10.96
CA HIS A 351 13.20 -24.30 -12.08
C HIS A 351 11.94 -25.07 -11.67
N SER A 352 11.03 -25.22 -12.63
CA SER A 352 9.72 -25.82 -12.44
C SER A 352 9.80 -27.33 -12.54
N THR A 353 10.15 -27.97 -11.42
CA THR A 353 10.26 -29.43 -11.29
C THR A 353 8.93 -30.11 -10.98
N GLY A 354 7.85 -29.35 -10.77
CA GLY A 354 6.52 -29.89 -10.46
C GLY A 354 6.37 -30.37 -9.01
N GLY A 355 7.18 -29.85 -8.08
CA GLY A 355 7.18 -30.23 -6.66
C GLY A 355 8.53 -30.72 -6.15
N PHE A 356 8.52 -31.13 -4.89
CA PHE A 356 9.66 -31.75 -4.21
C PHE A 356 9.70 -33.26 -4.45
N GLN A 357 10.87 -33.88 -4.30
CA GLN A 357 10.98 -35.35 -4.33
C GLN A 357 10.17 -36.00 -3.20
N GLY A 358 10.07 -35.33 -2.05
CA GLY A 358 9.39 -35.84 -0.86
C GLY A 358 10.29 -36.75 -0.02
N GLY A 359 9.72 -37.38 1.00
CA GLY A 359 10.50 -38.19 1.95
C GLY A 359 11.20 -37.33 3.01
N MET A 360 12.49 -37.60 3.26
CA MET A 360 13.24 -36.97 4.34
C MET A 360 13.81 -35.61 3.92
N ILE A 361 13.45 -34.56 4.68
CA ILE A 361 14.05 -33.23 4.59
C ILE A 361 14.55 -32.80 5.97
N GLU A 362 15.84 -32.48 6.06
CA GLU A 362 16.48 -32.09 7.32
C GLU A 362 16.78 -30.58 7.35
N LEU A 363 16.54 -29.96 8.49
CA LEU A 363 16.78 -28.54 8.73
C LEU A 363 17.41 -28.39 10.12
N ALA A 364 18.39 -27.51 10.26
CA ALA A 364 18.98 -27.24 11.57
C ALA A 364 17.93 -26.61 12.51
N ALA A 365 17.92 -26.98 13.79
CA ALA A 365 16.95 -26.46 14.76
C ALA A 365 17.04 -24.92 14.97
N THR A 366 18.20 -24.33 14.66
CA THR A 366 18.47 -22.89 14.78
C THR A 366 18.06 -22.08 13.55
N VAL A 367 17.43 -22.70 12.54
CA VAL A 367 17.00 -21.99 11.33
C VAL A 367 15.81 -21.06 11.61
N SER A 368 15.68 -20.03 10.77
CA SER A 368 14.56 -19.10 10.83
C SER A 368 13.21 -19.83 10.75
N SER A 369 12.29 -19.48 11.66
CA SER A 369 10.92 -20.01 11.68
C SER A 369 10.18 -19.84 10.35
N GLN A 370 10.59 -18.87 9.54
CA GLN A 370 10.03 -18.62 8.22
C GLN A 370 10.39 -19.73 7.22
N TYR A 371 11.60 -20.31 7.30
CA TYR A 371 12.06 -21.37 6.39
C TYR A 371 11.33 -22.69 6.66
N VAL A 372 11.31 -23.14 7.91
CA VAL A 372 10.59 -24.37 8.28
C VAL A 372 9.10 -24.25 7.96
N SER A 373 8.49 -23.10 8.24
CA SER A 373 7.06 -22.94 7.95
C SER A 373 6.74 -22.81 6.46
N SER A 374 7.66 -22.32 5.62
CA SER A 374 7.43 -22.26 4.17
C SER A 374 7.38 -23.67 3.59
N ILE A 375 8.31 -24.53 4.01
CA ILE A 375 8.36 -25.95 3.63
C ILE A 375 7.10 -26.66 4.11
N LEU A 376 6.71 -26.50 5.38
CA LEU A 376 5.52 -27.16 5.93
C LEU A 376 4.23 -26.82 5.16
N MET A 377 4.07 -25.58 4.69
CA MET A 377 2.89 -25.18 3.93
C MET A 377 2.84 -25.76 2.50
N ALA A 378 3.97 -26.19 1.96
CA ALA A 378 4.12 -26.68 0.59
C ALA A 378 4.52 -28.18 0.54
N ALA A 379 4.56 -28.85 1.69
CA ALA A 379 4.90 -30.26 1.79
C ALA A 379 3.78 -31.23 1.34
N PRO A 380 2.48 -30.94 1.58
CA PRO A 380 1.38 -31.71 0.98
C PRO A 380 1.34 -31.52 -0.53
#